data_AF-A0A1G7HUM2-F1
#
_entry.id   AF-A0A1G7HUM2-F1
#
_cell.length_a   1.000
_cell.length_b   1.000
_cell.length_c   1.000
_cell.angle_alpha   90.00
_cell.angle_beta   90.00
_cell.angle_gamma   90.00
#
_symmetry.space_group_name_H-M   'P 1'
#
loop_
_entity.id
_entity.type
_entity.pdbx_description
1 polymer ?
#
loop_
_entity_poly.entity_id
_entity_poly.type
_entity_poly.pdbx_seq_one_letter_code
_entity_poly.pdbx_strand_id
1 'polypeptide(L)' 'MQEIHKIALSRTPGEWNKLAKSTSDLDRAFYYNALKRLAEALKKGNKSEIETWTFNAEELKKYLDAKDSAGIKLKY' A
#
# COMPACT_ATOMS: atom_id res chain seq x y z
N MET A 1 4.38 14.56 8.91
CA MET A 1 3.84 13.19 8.71
C MET A 1 3.88 12.91 7.21
N GLN A 2 4.56 11.84 6.79
CA GLN A 2 4.77 11.48 5.37
C GLN A 2 3.43 11.24 4.65
N GLU A 3 3.37 11.47 3.33
CA GLU A 3 2.15 11.28 2.55
C GLU A 3 1.63 9.84 2.66
N ILE A 4 2.52 8.86 2.54
CA ILE A 4 2.16 7.44 2.63
C ILE A 4 1.57 7.05 3.99
N HIS A 5 1.97 7.73 5.07
CA HIS A 5 1.37 7.55 6.41
C HIS A 5 -0.06 8.08 6.45
N LYS A 6 -0.32 9.23 5.82
CA LYS A 6 -1.68 9.77 5.71
C LYS A 6 -2.57 8.84 4.89
N ILE A 7 -2.04 8.28 3.80
CA ILE A 7 -2.76 7.28 2.99
C ILE A 7 -3.06 6.05 3.85
N ALA A 8 -2.05 5.45 4.49
CA ALA A 8 -2.25 4.26 5.33
C ALA A 8 -3.30 4.49 6.44
N LEU A 9 -3.31 5.67 7.06
CA LEU A 9 -4.27 6.05 8.10
C LEU A 9 -5.63 6.51 7.57
N SER A 10 -5.80 6.72 6.26
CA SER A 10 -7.09 7.13 5.66
C SER A 10 -8.16 6.05 5.73
N ARG A 11 -7.78 4.80 5.99
CA ARG A 11 -8.65 3.64 6.12
C ARG A 11 -8.16 2.73 7.24
N THR A 12 -9.08 1.93 7.77
CA THR A 12 -8.73 0.90 8.74
C THR A 12 -7.97 -0.27 8.08
N PRO A 13 -7.17 -1.04 8.85
CA PRO A 13 -6.53 -2.25 8.33
C PRO A 13 -7.52 -3.26 7.71
N GLY A 14 -8.75 -3.33 8.26
CA GLY A 14 -9.81 -4.18 7.71
C GLY A 14 -10.29 -3.73 6.33
N GLU A 15 -10.40 -2.42 6.09
CA GLU A 15 -10.76 -1.86 4.78
C GLU A 15 -9.65 -2.07 3.75
N TRP A 16 -8.39 -1.86 4.12
CA TRP A 16 -7.26 -2.21 3.24
C TRP A 16 -7.24 -3.69 2.87
N ASN A 17 -7.53 -4.57 3.83
CA ASN A 17 -7.62 -6.00 3.60
C ASN A 17 -8.78 -6.37 2.66
N LYS A 18 -9.92 -5.67 2.74
CA LYS A 18 -11.03 -5.83 1.80
C LYS A 18 -10.62 -5.40 0.39
N LEU A 19 -10.03 -4.21 0.24
CA LEU A 19 -9.54 -3.72 -1.05
C LEU A 19 -8.51 -4.66 -1.69
N ALA A 20 -7.56 -5.19 -0.90
CA ALA A 20 -6.57 -6.15 -1.37
C ALA A 20 -7.20 -7.45 -1.91
N LYS A 21 -8.31 -7.90 -1.31
CA LYS A 21 -9.04 -9.11 -1.75
C LYS A 21 -10.00 -8.85 -2.89
N SER A 22 -10.43 -7.61 -3.09
CA SER A 22 -11.40 -7.23 -4.11
C SER A 22 -10.78 -6.80 -5.44
N THR A 23 -9.47 -6.51 -5.47
CA THR A 23 -8.76 -6.15 -6.70
C THR A 23 -8.27 -7.39 -7.45
N SER A 24 -8.37 -7.38 -8.78
CA SER A 24 -7.76 -8.40 -9.66
C SER A 24 -6.32 -8.06 -10.07
N ASP A 25 -5.88 -6.82 -9.84
CA ASP A 25 -4.48 -6.41 -10.04
C ASP A 25 -3.63 -6.81 -8.83
N LEU A 26 -2.67 -7.71 -9.06
CA LEU A 26 -1.79 -8.26 -8.03
C LEU A 26 -0.87 -7.21 -7.40
N ASP A 27 -0.32 -6.30 -8.19
CA ASP A 27 0.55 -5.22 -7.70
C ASP A 27 -0.23 -4.27 -6.78
N ARG A 28 -1.48 -3.99 -7.16
CA ARG A 28 -2.41 -3.21 -6.36
C ARG A 28 -2.82 -3.94 -5.08
N ALA A 29 -2.97 -5.27 -5.13
CA ALA A 29 -3.21 -6.08 -3.93
C ALA A 29 -2.03 -6.01 -2.94
N PHE A 30 -0.79 -6.09 -3.45
CA PHE A 30 0.41 -5.92 -2.63
C PHE A 30 0.50 -4.51 -2.03
N TYR A 31 0.18 -3.48 -2.81
CA TYR A 31 0.15 -2.10 -2.31
C TYR A 31 -0.85 -1.93 -1.16
N TYR A 32 -2.07 -2.43 -1.30
CA TYR A 32 -3.07 -2.39 -0.24
C TYR A 32 -2.65 -3.20 0.99
N ASN A 33 -1.94 -4.31 0.82
CA ASN A 33 -1.37 -5.06 1.94
C ASN A 33 -0.28 -4.26 2.67
N ALA A 34 0.61 -3.58 1.94
CA ALA A 34 1.62 -2.72 2.54
C ALA A 34 0.99 -1.59 3.35
N LEU A 35 -0.06 -0.93 2.83
CA LEU A 35 -0.82 0.09 3.56
C LEU A 35 -1.51 -0.45 4.81
N LYS A 36 -2.07 -1.67 4.75
CA LYS A 36 -2.63 -2.36 5.92
C LYS A 36 -1.56 -2.53 7.00
N ARG A 37 -0.40 -3.10 6.65
CA ARG A 37 0.68 -3.40 7.61
C ARG A 37 1.28 -2.11 8.18
N LEU A 38 1.40 -1.07 7.36
CA LEU A 38 1.82 0.26 7.80
C LEU A 38 0.82 0.87 8.80
N ALA A 39 -0.48 0.78 8.52
CA ALA A 39 -1.52 1.27 9.44
C ALA A 39 -1.51 0.51 10.78
N GLU A 40 -1.28 -0.80 10.76
CA GLU A 40 -1.10 -1.61 11.98
C GLU A 40 0.15 -1.21 12.76
N ALA A 41 1.27 -1.01 12.08
CA ALA A 41 2.54 -0.61 12.69
C ALA A 41 2.46 0.78 13.32
N LEU A 42 1.84 1.74 12.63
CA LEU A 42 1.58 3.10 13.13
C LEU A 42 0.70 3.09 14.38
N LYS A 43 -0.34 2.25 14.42
CA LYS A 43 -1.19 2.09 15.62
C LYS A 43 -0.44 1.47 16.80
N LYS A 44 0.47 0.52 16.54
CA LYS A 44 1.28 -0.16 17.56
C LYS A 44 2.50 0.65 18.00
N GLY A 45 2.88 1.70 17.26
CA GLY A 45 4.10 2.47 17.50
C GLY A 45 5.40 1.69 17.23
N ASN A 46 5.34 0.62 16.41
CA ASN A 46 6.52 -0.20 16.12
C ASN A 46 7.40 0.46 15.04
N LYS A 47 8.47 1.14 15.46
CA LYS A 47 9.36 1.92 14.57
C LYS A 47 9.92 1.11 13.39
N SER A 48 10.43 -0.10 13.66
CA SER A 48 11.04 -0.94 12.61
C SER A 48 10.02 -1.39 11.56
N GLU A 49 8.82 -1.78 11.98
CA GLU A 49 7.74 -2.09 11.04
C GLU A 49 7.26 -0.84 10.30
N ILE A 50 7.19 0.33 10.95
CA ILE A 50 6.82 1.59 10.30
C ILE A 50 7.81 1.90 9.18
N GLU A 51 9.12 1.85 9.43
CA GLU A 51 10.14 2.11 8.42
C GLU A 51 10.05 1.13 7.24
N THR A 52 9.93 -0.16 7.54
CA THR A 52 9.83 -1.22 6.51
C THR A 52 8.60 -1.04 5.63
N TRP A 53 7.43 -0.85 6.23
CA TRP A 53 6.18 -0.74 5.48
C TRP A 53 6.00 0.62 4.82
N THR A 54 6.65 1.67 5.32
CA THR A 54 6.76 2.96 4.62
C THR A 54 7.51 2.78 3.31
N PHE A 55 8.72 2.22 3.36
CA PHE A 55 9.52 1.98 2.16
C PHE A 55 8.78 1.12 1.13
N ASN A 56 8.21 0.00 1.56
CA ASN A 56 7.46 -0.89 0.67
C ASN A 56 6.26 -0.20 0.02
N ALA A 57 5.49 0.56 0.79
CA ALA A 57 4.31 1.25 0.27
C ALA A 57 4.69 2.39 -0.69
N GLU A 58 5.80 3.09 -0.46
CA GLU A 58 6.29 4.13 -1.38
C GLU A 58 6.78 3.56 -2.71
N GLU A 59 7.58 2.48 -2.67
CA GLU A 59 8.08 1.84 -3.90
C GLU A 59 6.95 1.25 -4.74
N LEU A 60 5.98 0.58 -4.10
CA LEU A 60 4.79 0.06 -4.79
C LEU A 60 3.93 1.18 -5.36
N LYS A 61 3.77 2.31 -4.65
CA LYS A 61 3.05 3.47 -5.19
C LYS A 61 3.73 4.01 -6.45
N LYS A 62 5.05 4.21 -6.42
CA LYS A 62 5.81 4.67 -7.59
C LYS A 62 5.68 3.70 -8.76
N TYR A 63 5.76 2.40 -8.49
CA TYR A 63 5.59 1.36 -9.51
C TYR A 63 4.20 1.43 -10.16
N LEU A 64 3.14 1.54 -9.34
CA LEU A 64 1.77 1.65 -9.83
C LEU A 64 1.53 2.95 -10.62
N ASP A 65 2.04 4.09 -10.13
CA ASP A 65 1.93 5.38 -10.82
C ASP A 65 2.63 5.31 -12.19
N ALA A 66 3.80 4.66 -12.28
CA ALA A 66 4.51 4.44 -13.53
C ALA A 66 3.76 3.47 -14.47
N LYS A 67 3.22 2.38 -13.94
CA LYS A 67 2.42 1.38 -14.68
C LYS A 67 1.15 2.01 -15.27
N ASP A 68 0.43 2.80 -14.48
CA ASP A 68 -0.80 3.49 -14.90
C ASP A 68 -0.47 4.59 -15.94
N SER A 69 0.62 5.34 -15.75
CA SER A 69 1.06 6.40 -16.68
C SER A 69 1.56 5.85 -18.03
N ALA A 70 2.15 4.66 -18.04
CA ALA A 70 2.64 4.02 -19.26
C ALA A 70 1.53 3.37 -20.10
N GLY A 71 0.28 3.33 -19.62
CA GLY A 71 -0.84 2.69 -20.33
C GLY A 71 -0.66 1.18 -20.56
N ILE A 72 0.27 0.54 -19.84
CA ILE A 72 0.60 -0.87 -20.04
C ILE A 72 -0.50 -1.72 -19.40
N LYS A 73 -1.54 -2.04 -20.19
CA LYS A 73 -2.36 -3.24 -19.97
C LYS A 73 -1.46 -4.45 -20.22
N LEU A 74 -0.76 -4.93 -19.18
CA LEU A 74 -0.13 -6.24 -19.20
C LEU A 74 -1.25 -7.28 -19.42
N LYS A 75 -1.41 -7.70 -20.68
CA LYS A 75 -2.23 -8.84 -21.05
C LYS A 75 -1.50 -10.08 -20.51
N TYR A 76 -2.12 -10.77 -19.57
CA TYR A 76 -1.82 -12.16 -19.28
C TYR A 76 -2.44 -13.04 -20.37
#